data_AF-A0A953Q8E0-F1
#
_entry.id   AF-A0A953Q8E0-F1
#
_cell.length_a   1.000
_cell.length_b   1.000
_cell.length_c   1.000
_cell.angle_alpha   90.00
_cell.angle_beta   90.00
_cell.angle_gamma   90.00
#
_symmetry.space_group_name_H-M   'P 1'
#
loop_
_entity.id
_entity.type
_entity.pdbx_description
1 polymer ?
#
loop_
_entity_poly.entity_id
_entity_poly.type
_entity_poly.pdbx_seq_one_letter_code
_entity_poly.pdbx_strand_id
1 'polypeptide(L)'
;MVEALKKFGAPLEHDGITAQTFAEKQVVYQIGIAPVRVDILSEITGVQFSDAWKKRVASTFFGVPVHFISLDDLTANKRALGRSSDLNDLKQNPKRLNSDK
;
A
#
# COMPACT_ATOMS: atom_id res chain seq x y z
N MET A 1 -8.40 1.39 13.02
CA MET A 1 -7.26 2.04 12.33
C MET A 1 -6.76 3.27 13.09
N VAL A 2 -7.59 4.30 13.29
CA VAL A 2 -7.22 5.53 14.03
C VAL A 2 -6.56 5.24 15.37
N GLU A 3 -7.16 4.35 16.19
CA GLU A 3 -6.56 3.94 17.48
C GLU A 3 -5.16 3.30 17.33
N ALA A 4 -4.94 2.51 16.27
CA ALA A 4 -3.63 1.91 16.03
C ALA A 4 -2.59 2.97 15.65
N LEU A 5 -2.97 3.96 14.84
CA LEU A 5 -2.11 5.09 14.48
C LEU A 5 -1.82 6.00 15.69
N LYS A 6 -2.83 6.23 16.54
CA LYS A 6 -2.66 6.95 17.82
C LYS A 6 -1.67 6.22 18.74
N LYS A 7 -1.81 4.89 18.88
CA LYS A 7 -0.87 4.06 19.65
C LYS A 7 0.54 4.04 19.05
N PHE A 8 0.66 4.11 17.73
CA PHE A 8 1.94 4.23 17.04
C PHE A 8 2.63 5.59 17.30
N GLY A 9 1.87 6.62 17.71
CA GLY A 9 2.38 7.98 17.91
C GLY A 9 2.28 8.86 16.67
N ALA A 10 1.39 8.52 15.71
CA ALA A 10 1.10 9.39 14.58
C ALA A 10 0.50 10.73 15.07
N PRO A 11 0.87 11.88 14.50
CA PRO A 11 0.42 13.21 14.94
C PRO A 11 -1.01 13.54 14.46
N LEU A 12 -1.96 12.63 14.67
CA LEU A 12 -3.32 12.70 14.12
C LEU A 12 -4.07 13.98 14.52
N GLU A 13 -3.93 14.42 15.76
CA GLU A 13 -4.63 15.62 16.28
C GLU A 13 -4.06 16.90 15.67
N HIS A 14 -2.72 16.99 15.55
CA HIS A 14 -2.04 18.11 14.89
C HIS A 14 -2.40 18.18 13.40
N ASP A 15 -2.50 17.02 12.74
CA ASP A 15 -2.78 16.92 11.31
C ASP A 15 -4.29 16.98 10.99
N GLY A 16 -5.16 17.05 12.00
CA GLY A 16 -6.62 17.05 11.83
C GLY A 16 -7.18 15.75 11.25
N ILE A 17 -6.48 14.63 11.43
CA ILE A 17 -6.86 13.33 10.88
C ILE A 17 -7.93 12.67 11.75
N THR A 18 -9.02 12.28 11.11
CA THR A 18 -10.13 11.56 11.76
C THR A 18 -10.39 10.23 11.07
N ALA A 19 -11.31 9.42 11.61
CA ALA A 19 -11.76 8.21 10.94
C ALA A 19 -12.39 8.51 9.56
N GLN A 20 -13.06 9.66 9.42
CA GLN A 20 -13.71 10.09 8.18
C GLN A 20 -12.69 10.35 7.07
N THR A 21 -11.52 10.89 7.41
CA THR A 21 -10.43 11.14 6.45
C THR A 21 -10.06 9.89 5.67
N PHE A 22 -10.15 8.70 6.28
CA PHE A 22 -9.82 7.44 5.61
C PHE A 22 -11.02 6.75 4.94
N ALA A 23 -12.22 7.29 5.10
CA ALA A 23 -13.40 6.86 4.35
C ALA A 23 -13.52 7.58 2.99
N GLU A 24 -12.81 8.70 2.84
CA GLU A 24 -12.71 9.46 1.60
C GLU A 24 -11.76 8.78 0.61
N LYS A 25 -12.06 8.89 -0.68
CA LYS A 25 -11.20 8.39 -1.75
C LYS A 25 -10.04 9.35 -2.01
N GLN A 26 -8.97 8.81 -2.60
CA GLN A 26 -7.80 9.59 -3.04
C GLN A 26 -7.04 10.35 -1.94
N VAL A 27 -7.29 10.01 -0.67
CA VAL A 27 -6.51 10.49 0.46
C VAL A 27 -5.17 9.76 0.53
N VAL A 28 -4.11 10.55 0.69
CA VAL A 28 -2.75 10.11 1.02
C VAL A 28 -2.36 10.77 2.34
N TYR A 29 -2.13 9.95 3.37
CA TYR A 29 -1.63 10.41 4.66
C TYR A 29 -0.20 9.91 4.87
N GLN A 30 0.72 10.84 5.07
CA GLN A 30 2.15 10.56 5.21
C GLN A 30 2.59 10.74 6.65
N ILE A 31 3.34 9.77 7.18
CA ILE A 31 3.93 9.83 8.51
C ILE A 31 5.45 9.67 8.40
N GLY A 32 6.19 10.61 8.99
CA GLY A 32 7.65 10.59 9.03
C GLY A 32 8.32 11.17 7.78
N ILE A 33 9.62 10.88 7.64
CA ILE A 33 10.48 11.38 6.56
C ILE A 33 11.33 10.23 5.98
N ALA A 34 11.73 10.33 4.73
CA ALA A 34 12.58 9.32 4.11
C ALA A 34 13.92 9.15 4.87
N PRO A 35 14.48 7.93 4.99
CA PRO A 35 13.98 6.67 4.43
C PRO A 35 12.93 5.96 5.30
N VAL A 36 12.64 6.46 6.50
CA VAL A 36 11.69 5.86 7.46
C VAL A 36 10.36 6.61 7.41
N ARG A 37 9.65 6.41 6.30
CA ARG A 37 8.34 7.02 6.04
C ARG A 37 7.28 5.96 5.82
N VAL A 38 6.06 6.24 6.28
CA VAL A 38 4.87 5.43 6.03
C VAL A 38 3.87 6.27 5.26
N ASP A 39 3.43 5.78 4.11
CA ASP A 39 2.39 6.39 3.30
C ASP A 39 1.12 5.51 3.39
N ILE A 40 0.01 6.09 3.83
CA ILE A 40 -1.30 5.44 3.93
C ILE A 40 -2.21 5.99 2.84
N LEU A 41 -2.61 5.12 1.92
CA LEU A 41 -3.44 5.48 0.77
C LEU A 41 -4.83 4.85 0.92
N SER A 42 -5.87 5.65 0.74
CA SER A 42 -7.27 5.18 0.72
C SER A 42 -7.65 4.50 -0.61
N GLU A 43 -6.91 4.79 -1.68
CA GLU A 43 -7.10 4.24 -3.02
C GLU A 43 -5.76 4.12 -3.74
N ILE A 44 -5.66 3.13 -4.62
CA ILE A 44 -4.54 2.98 -5.55
C ILE A 44 -5.06 2.91 -6.99
N THR A 45 -4.30 3.49 -7.92
CA THR A 45 -4.71 3.57 -9.33
C THR A 45 -4.81 2.18 -9.98
N GLY A 46 -5.89 1.93 -10.73
CA GLY A 46 -6.03 0.71 -11.54
C GLY A 46 -6.41 -0.55 -10.76
N VAL A 47 -6.67 -0.46 -9.45
CA VAL A 47 -7.05 -1.61 -8.62
C VAL A 47 -8.14 -1.22 -7.61
N GLN A 48 -9.24 -1.99 -7.59
CA GLN A 48 -10.29 -1.83 -6.58
C GLN A 48 -9.95 -2.62 -5.31
N PHE A 49 -10.04 -1.96 -4.15
CA PHE A 49 -9.67 -2.56 -2.85
C PHE A 49 -10.46 -3.84 -2.55
N SER A 50 -11.76 -3.88 -2.84
CA SER A 50 -12.61 -5.04 -2.59
C SER A 50 -12.14 -6.30 -3.32
N ASP A 51 -11.54 -6.15 -4.50
CA ASP A 51 -11.06 -7.27 -5.29
C ASP A 51 -9.62 -7.64 -4.91
N ALA A 52 -8.77 -6.65 -4.69
CA ALA A 52 -7.42 -6.86 -4.16
C ALA A 52 -7.45 -7.55 -2.79
N TRP A 53 -8.40 -7.20 -1.93
CA TRP A 53 -8.55 -7.81 -0.61
C TRP A 53 -8.85 -9.31 -0.72
N LYS A 54 -9.63 -9.76 -1.70
CA LYS A 54 -9.91 -11.19 -1.94
C LYS A 54 -8.67 -11.95 -2.39
N LYS A 55 -7.79 -11.30 -3.16
CA LYS A 55 -6.57 -11.91 -3.73
C LYS A 55 -5.31 -11.67 -2.89
N ARG A 56 -5.43 -11.01 -1.73
CA ARG A 56 -4.29 -10.64 -0.87
C ARG A 56 -3.45 -11.87 -0.51
N VAL A 57 -2.13 -11.69 -0.43
CA VAL A 57 -1.18 -12.74 -0.06
C VAL A 57 -0.82 -12.57 1.42
N ALA A 58 -1.13 -13.59 2.23
CA ALA A 58 -0.70 -13.62 3.63
C ALA A 58 0.77 -14.00 3.73
N SER A 59 1.53 -13.30 4.56
CA SER A 59 2.95 -13.58 4.81
C SER A 59 3.36 -13.01 6.17
N THR A 60 4.67 -12.96 6.44
CA THR A 60 5.23 -12.36 7.65
C THR A 60 6.24 -11.28 7.29
N PHE A 61 6.25 -10.19 8.06
CA PHE A 61 7.23 -9.12 7.93
C PHE A 61 7.81 -8.84 9.31
N PHE A 62 9.11 -9.10 9.48
CA PHE A 62 9.77 -9.10 10.79
C PHE A 62 9.02 -9.94 11.86
N GLY A 63 8.50 -11.10 11.46
CA GLY A 63 7.74 -12.00 12.34
C GLY A 63 6.29 -11.57 12.63
N VAL A 64 5.85 -10.43 12.11
CA VAL A 64 4.46 -9.96 12.23
C VAL A 64 3.63 -10.48 11.04
N PRO A 65 2.47 -11.12 11.27
CA PRO A 65 1.56 -11.50 10.19
C PRO A 65 1.06 -10.27 9.43
N VAL A 66 1.21 -10.28 8.11
CA VAL A 66 0.80 -9.18 7.22
C VAL A 66 0.11 -9.68 5.96
N HIS A 67 -0.53 -8.75 5.26
CA HIS A 67 -1.13 -8.99 3.95
C HIS A 67 -0.49 -8.08 2.90
N PHE A 68 -0.02 -8.68 1.82
CA PHE A 68 0.44 -7.98 0.64
C PHE A 68 -0.65 -8.00 -0.43
N ILE A 69 -0.68 -6.95 -1.26
CA ILE A 69 -1.47 -6.97 -2.50
C ILE A 69 -0.99 -8.12 -3.38
N SER A 70 -1.92 -8.74 -4.13
CA SER A 70 -1.54 -9.78 -5.07
C SER A 70 -0.57 -9.25 -6.11
N LEU A 71 0.22 -10.16 -6.65
CA LEU A 71 1.17 -9.86 -7.69
C LEU A 71 0.55 -9.28 -8.97
N ASP A 72 -0.59 -9.84 -9.36
CA ASP A 72 -1.32 -9.42 -10.54
C ASP A 72 -1.89 -8.01 -10.34
N ASP A 73 -2.42 -7.73 -9.16
CA ASP A 73 -2.95 -6.41 -8.84
C ASP A 73 -1.81 -5.38 -8.69
N LEU A 74 -0.66 -5.75 -8.13
CA LEU A 74 0.54 -4.89 -8.12
C LEU A 74 1.01 -4.56 -9.55
N THR A 75 1.02 -5.57 -10.43
CA THR A 75 1.36 -5.40 -11.84
C THR A 75 0.37 -4.48 -12.54
N ALA A 76 -0.92 -4.65 -12.30
CA ALA A 76 -1.97 -3.79 -12.83
C ALA A 76 -1.81 -2.33 -12.36
N ASN A 77 -1.55 -2.13 -11.07
CA ASN A 77 -1.28 -0.80 -10.50
C ASN A 77 -0.06 -0.13 -11.15
N LYS A 78 1.07 -0.83 -11.25
CA LYS A 78 2.29 -0.33 -11.90
C LYS A 78 2.07 0.03 -13.37
N ARG A 79 1.33 -0.81 -14.11
CA ARG A 79 0.98 -0.52 -15.51
C ARG A 79 0.09 0.72 -15.63
N ALA A 80 -0.90 0.86 -14.75
CA ALA A 80 -1.83 1.99 -14.77
C ALA A 80 -1.15 3.32 -14.40
N LEU A 81 -0.19 3.30 -13.47
CA LEU A 81 0.59 4.49 -13.11
C LEU A 81 1.60 4.89 -14.20
N GLY A 82 2.19 3.91 -14.90
CA GLY A 82 3.06 4.16 -16.05
C GLY A 82 4.36 4.93 -15.71
N ARG A 83 4.77 4.98 -14.44
CA ARG A 83 6.03 5.63 -14.05
C ARG A 83 7.20 4.94 -14.76
N SER A 84 8.20 5.70 -15.19
CA SER A 84 9.36 5.14 -15.91
C SER A 84 10.04 4.00 -15.15
N SER A 85 10.15 4.11 -13.82
CA SER A 85 10.62 3.03 -12.95
C SER A 85 9.70 1.82 -12.93
N ASP A 86 8.38 2.01 -12.83
CA ASP A 86 7.41 0.91 -12.85
C ASP A 86 7.47 0.14 -14.17
N LEU A 87 7.57 0.84 -15.31
CA LEU A 87 7.70 0.22 -16.63
C LEU A 87 9.01 -0.56 -16.77
N ASN A 88 10.10 -0.05 -16.18
CA ASN A 88 11.38 -0.76 -16.17
C ASN A 88 11.31 -2.03 -15.30
N ASP A 89 10.71 -1.95 -14.11
CA ASP A 89 10.50 -3.10 -13.23
C ASP A 89 9.71 -4.22 -13.94
N LEU A 90 8.64 -3.83 -14.64
CA LEU A 90 7.78 -4.75 -15.39
C LEU A 90 8.51 -5.41 -16.57
N LYS A 91 9.46 -4.72 -17.21
CA LYS A 91 10.27 -5.26 -18.30
C LYS A 91 11.38 -6.19 -17.80
N GLN A 92 12.08 -5.79 -16.74
CA GLN A 92 13.28 -6.49 -16.27
C GLN A 92 12.97 -7.75 -15.47
N ASN A 93 11.80 -7.85 -14.83
CA ASN A 93 11.58 -8.87 -13.81
C ASN A 93 10.29 -9.70 -13.94
N PRO A 94 9.98 -10.31 -15.11
CA PRO A 94 8.77 -11.12 -15.27
C PRO A 94 8.76 -12.39 -14.40
N LYS A 95 9.92 -12.84 -13.90
CA LYS A 95 10.08 -14.13 -13.17
C LYS A 95 10.11 -14.05 -11.64
N ARG A 96 10.50 -12.90 -11.03
CA ARG A 96 10.42 -12.73 -9.56
C ARG A 96 9.00 -12.50 -9.06
N LEU A 97 8.09 -12.26 -9.99
CA LEU A 97 6.69 -12.10 -9.68
C LEU A 97 6.06 -13.49 -9.37
N ASN A 98 6.54 -14.58 -10.00
CA ASN A 98 6.12 -15.97 -9.74
C ASN A 98 7.20 -16.78 -9.00
N SER A 99 7.60 -16.40 -7.78
CA SER A 99 8.38 -17.32 -6.96
C SER A 99 8.24 -17.01 -5.46
N ASP A 100 7.26 -17.65 -4.84
CA ASP A 100 7.46 -18.30 -3.55
C ASP A 100 6.93 -19.73 -3.73
N LYS A 101 7.87 -20.67 -3.86
CA LYS A 101 7.65 -22.11 -3.81
C LYS A 101 8.42 -22.63 -2.62
#